data_AF-A0A3R6AAF3-F1
#
_entry.id   AF-A0A3R6AAF3-F1
#
_cell.length_a   1.000
_cell.length_b   1.000
_cell.length_c   1.000
_cell.angle_alpha   90.00
_cell.angle_beta   90.00
_cell.angle_gamma   90.00
#
_symmetry.space_group_name_H-M   'P 1'
#
loop_
_entity.id
_entity.type
_entity.pdbx_description
1 polymer ?
#
loop_
_entity_poly.entity_id
_entity_poly.type
_entity_poly.pdbx_seq_one_letter_code
_entity_poly.pdbx_strand_id
1 'polypeptide(L)'
;MAKENKKVKNSVLIDLFYEDGLRTGERSGEKKGIQKGLQEKEIALIVKKVRRGKNLQTIADELEEPIDEVRKIYEAVMKAAPDYDIKMIRESLA
;
A
#
# COMPACT_ATOMS: atom_id res chain seq x y z
N MET A 1 7.69 -43.24 -29.91
CA MET A 1 8.56 -42.05 -29.83
C MET A 1 7.79 -40.71 -29.90
N ALA A 2 6.77 -40.52 -30.75
CA ALA A 2 6.06 -39.22 -30.86
C ALA A 2 5.14 -38.83 -29.66
N LYS A 3 4.50 -39.81 -29.00
CA LYS A 3 3.56 -39.55 -27.87
C LYS A 3 4.27 -39.06 -26.60
N GLU A 4 5.51 -39.50 -26.38
CA GLU A 4 6.30 -39.20 -25.19
C GLU A 4 6.79 -37.74 -25.21
N ASN A 5 7.28 -37.27 -26.36
CA ASN A 5 7.68 -35.87 -26.57
C ASN A 5 6.53 -34.86 -26.39
N LYS A 6 5.29 -35.24 -26.73
CA LYS A 6 4.11 -34.36 -26.55
C LYS A 6 3.69 -34.26 -25.08
N LYS A 7 3.81 -35.36 -24.33
CA LYS A 7 3.52 -35.40 -22.88
C LYS A 7 4.54 -34.60 -22.07
N VAL A 8 5.82 -34.72 -22.40
CA VAL A 8 6.91 -33.96 -21.76
C VAL A 8 6.78 -32.45 -22.05
N LYS A 9 6.49 -32.06 -23.30
CA LYS A 9 6.27 -30.64 -23.64
C LYS A 9 5.08 -30.02 -22.89
N ASN A 10 4.00 -30.77 -22.67
CA ASN A 10 2.85 -30.29 -21.90
C ASN A 10 3.15 -30.15 -20.40
N SER A 11 3.96 -31.02 -19.79
CA SER A 11 4.29 -30.88 -18.36
C SER A 11 5.21 -29.67 -18.12
N VAL A 12 6.26 -29.53 -18.94
CA VAL A 12 7.20 -28.39 -18.84
C VAL A 12 6.48 -27.06 -19.03
N LEU A 13 5.50 -27.00 -19.93
CA LEU A 13 4.71 -25.78 -20.15
C LEU A 13 3.83 -25.43 -18.94
N ILE A 14 3.20 -26.42 -18.29
CA ILE A 14 2.40 -26.22 -17.07
C ILE A 14 3.28 -25.73 -15.92
N ASP A 15 4.46 -26.33 -15.75
CA ASP A 15 5.42 -25.95 -14.70
C ASP A 15 5.91 -24.51 -14.90
N LEU A 16 6.21 -24.11 -16.15
CA LEU A 16 6.58 -22.72 -16.48
C LEU A 16 5.48 -21.72 -16.13
N PHE A 17 4.22 -22.01 -16.46
CA PHE A 17 3.11 -21.12 -16.13
C PHE A 17 2.87 -21.03 -14.62
N TYR A 18 3.09 -22.13 -13.88
CA TYR A 18 2.95 -22.15 -12.44
C TYR A 18 4.05 -21.32 -11.75
N GLU A 19 5.30 -21.49 -12.17
CA GLU A 19 6.42 -20.68 -11.68
C GLU A 19 6.26 -19.20 -12.02
N ASP A 20 5.83 -18.86 -13.24
CA ASP A 20 5.63 -17.47 -13.64
C ASP A 20 4.45 -16.83 -12.90
N GLY A 21 3.38 -17.61 -12.65
CA GLY A 21 2.26 -17.21 -11.81
C GLY A 21 2.69 -16.94 -10.35
N LEU A 22 3.51 -17.81 -9.77
CA LEU A 22 4.05 -17.63 -8.41
C LEU A 22 4.95 -16.39 -8.33
N ARG A 23 5.90 -16.22 -9.26
CA ARG A 23 6.79 -15.05 -9.29
C ARG A 23 6.02 -13.74 -9.50
N THR A 24 4.99 -13.76 -10.33
CA THR A 24 4.12 -12.59 -10.56
C THR A 24 3.29 -12.28 -9.33
N GLY A 25 2.75 -13.31 -8.66
CA GLY A 25 2.02 -13.17 -7.40
C GLY A 25 2.88 -12.60 -6.29
N GLU A 26 4.10 -13.11 -6.11
CA GLU A 26 5.06 -12.64 -5.10
C GLU A 26 5.42 -11.17 -5.32
N ARG A 27 5.82 -10.78 -6.54
CA ARG A 27 6.13 -9.39 -6.89
C ARG A 27 4.94 -8.46 -6.71
N SER A 28 3.73 -8.91 -7.04
CA SER A 28 2.51 -8.11 -6.86
C SER A 28 2.19 -7.93 -5.37
N GLY A 29 2.35 -8.99 -4.57
CA GLY A 29 2.15 -8.98 -3.13
C GLY A 29 3.13 -8.04 -2.43
N GLU A 30 4.42 -8.14 -2.77
CA GLU A 30 5.49 -7.29 -2.23
C GLU A 30 5.22 -5.81 -2.52
N LYS A 31 4.94 -5.45 -3.78
CA LYS A 31 4.62 -4.06 -4.15
C LYS A 31 3.42 -3.51 -3.38
N LYS A 32 2.34 -4.30 -3.26
CA LYS A 32 1.14 -3.90 -2.50
C LYS A 32 1.44 -3.76 -1.00
N GLY A 33 2.29 -4.63 -0.45
CA GLY A 33 2.73 -4.55 0.94
C GLY A 33 3.53 -3.27 1.21
N ILE A 34 4.49 -2.95 0.35
CA ILE A 34 5.31 -1.73 0.45
C ILE A 34 4.43 -0.49 0.35
N GLN A 35 3.52 -0.40 -0.63
CA GLN A 35 2.62 0.73 -0.77
C GLN A 35 1.73 0.94 0.46
N LYS A 36 1.13 -0.14 0.99
CA LYS A 36 0.33 -0.07 2.23
C LYS A 36 1.16 0.41 3.41
N GLY A 37 2.39 -0.11 3.57
CA GLY A 37 3.27 0.28 4.66
C GLY A 37 3.72 1.74 4.60
N LEU A 38 3.99 2.25 3.39
CA LEU A 38 4.32 3.67 3.19
C LEU A 38 3.13 4.57 3.56
N GLN A 39 1.93 4.24 3.08
CA GLN A 39 0.71 5.00 3.37
C GLN A 39 0.39 4.99 4.88
N GLU A 40 0.50 3.84 5.55
CA GLU A 40 0.29 3.77 7.01
C GLU A 40 1.30 4.60 7.79
N LYS A 41 2.57 4.64 7.35
CA LYS A 41 3.61 5.47 7.96
C LYS A 41 3.30 6.96 7.80
N GLU A 42 2.83 7.37 6.63
CA GLU A 42 2.44 8.76 6.34
C GLU A 42 1.27 9.21 7.21
N ILE A 43 0.21 8.40 7.27
CA ILE A 43 -0.93 8.62 8.17
C ILE A 43 -0.47 8.73 9.62
N ALA A 44 0.40 7.82 10.08
CA ALA A 44 0.91 7.84 11.45
C ALA A 44 1.67 9.14 11.78
N LEU A 45 2.44 9.67 10.82
CA LEU A 45 3.14 10.95 10.98
C LEU A 45 2.14 12.10 11.12
N ILE A 46 1.14 12.18 10.24
CA ILE A 46 0.11 13.23 10.29
C ILE A 46 -0.69 13.15 11.59
N VAL A 47 -1.15 11.96 12.00
CA VAL A 47 -1.80 11.72 13.31
C VAL A 47 -0.95 12.27 14.45
N LYS A 48 0.36 11.94 14.47
CA LYS A 48 1.27 12.38 15.53
C LYS A 48 1.41 13.90 15.57
N LYS A 49 1.39 14.58 14.43
CA LYS A 49 1.49 16.05 14.33
C LYS A 49 0.17 16.72 14.72
N VAL A 50 -0.97 16.16 14.31
CA VAL A 50 -2.32 16.59 14.72
C VAL A 50 -2.48 16.48 16.23
N ARG A 51 -2.08 15.36 16.84
CA ARG A 51 -2.13 15.17 18.31
C ARG A 51 -1.23 16.16 19.08
N ARG A 52 -0.24 16.75 18.42
CA ARG A 52 0.61 17.82 18.98
C ARG A 52 0.00 19.22 18.77
N GLY A 53 -1.21 19.31 18.23
CA GLY A 53 -1.90 20.59 17.99
C GLY A 53 -1.41 21.34 16.75
N LYS A 54 -0.71 20.69 15.82
CA LYS A 54 -0.25 21.33 14.58
C LYS A 54 -1.40 21.43 13.58
N ASN A 55 -1.45 22.54 12.85
CA ASN A 55 -2.43 22.78 11.79
C ASN A 55 -1.95 22.20 10.45
N LEU A 56 -2.87 22.13 9.48
CA LEU A 56 -2.62 21.59 8.14
C LEU A 56 -1.43 22.27 7.43
N GLN A 57 -1.32 23.60 7.47
CA GLN A 57 -0.25 24.34 6.79
C GLN A 57 1.12 23.96 7.36
N THR A 58 1.27 24.01 8.69
CA THR A 58 2.52 23.64 9.35
C THR A 58 2.90 22.18 9.10
N ILE A 59 1.92 21.29 9.01
CA ILE A 59 2.19 19.87 8.69
C ILE A 59 2.68 19.73 7.25
N ALA A 60 2.04 20.41 6.29
CA ALA A 60 2.46 20.39 4.89
C ALA A 60 3.87 20.96 4.71
N ASP A 61 4.16 22.10 5.35
CA ASP A 61 5.51 22.68 5.34
C ASP A 61 6.55 21.73 5.96
N GLU A 62 6.23 21.07 7.08
CA GLU A 62 7.14 20.12 7.74
C GLU A 62 7.34 18.79 7.01
N LEU A 63 6.38 18.40 6.17
CA LEU A 63 6.47 17.21 5.32
C LEU A 63 7.06 17.53 3.95
N GLU A 64 7.28 18.81 3.63
CA GLU A 64 7.69 19.28 2.30
C GLU A 64 6.75 18.79 1.19
N GLU A 65 5.45 18.66 1.52
CA GLU A 65 4.41 18.13 0.65
C GLU A 65 3.34 19.18 0.34
N PRO A 66 2.70 19.08 -0.83
CA PRO A 66 1.64 20.02 -1.21
C PRO A 66 0.45 19.92 -0.24
N ILE A 67 -0.06 21.08 0.17
CA ILE A 67 -1.19 21.20 1.11
C ILE A 67 -2.40 20.37 0.65
N ASP A 68 -2.66 20.29 -0.66
CA ASP A 68 -3.78 19.52 -1.21
C ASP A 68 -3.69 18.01 -0.97
N GLU A 69 -2.47 17.45 -0.93
CA GLU A 69 -2.25 16.03 -0.64
C GLU A 69 -2.40 15.76 0.86
N VAL A 70 -1.74 16.58 1.68
CA VAL A 70 -1.81 16.48 3.15
C VAL A 70 -3.24 16.72 3.65
N ARG A 71 -4.03 17.58 2.99
CA ARG A 71 -5.42 17.90 3.37
C ARG A 71 -6.29 16.65 3.43
N LYS A 72 -6.19 15.78 2.41
CA LYS A 72 -7.02 14.56 2.33
C LYS A 72 -6.80 13.67 3.56
N ILE A 73 -5.53 13.47 3.91
CA ILE A 73 -5.17 12.63 5.06
C ILE A 73 -5.52 13.33 6.36
N TYR A 74 -5.24 14.63 6.48
CA TYR A 74 -5.55 15.43 7.66
C TYR A 74 -7.06 15.41 8.00
N GLU A 75 -7.93 15.54 7.00
CA GLU A 75 -9.38 15.45 7.20
C GLU A 75 -9.81 14.05 7.66
N ALA A 76 -9.25 12.99 7.06
CA ALA A 76 -9.52 11.62 7.49
C ALA A 76 -9.05 11.36 8.93
N VAL A 77 -7.89 11.89 9.29
CA VAL A 77 -7.33 11.85 10.66
C VAL A 77 -8.24 12.55 11.66
N MET A 78 -8.79 13.72 11.31
CA MET A 78 -9.71 14.47 12.18
C MET A 78 -11.04 13.74 12.38
N LYS A 79 -11.56 13.07 11.36
CA LYS A 79 -12.79 12.25 11.46
C LYS A 79 -12.59 11.03 12.36
N ALA A 80 -11.37 10.50 12.43
CA ALA A 80 -11.02 9.37 13.27
C ALA A 80 -10.70 9.76 14.73
N ALA A 81 -10.71 11.04 15.08
CA ALA A 81 -10.53 11.47 16.46
C ALA A 81 -11.71 11.00 17.34
N PRO A 82 -11.47 10.59 18.60
CA PRO A 82 -10.20 10.63 19.34
C PRO A 82 -9.33 9.37 19.22
N ASP A 83 -9.82 8.29 18.62
CA ASP A 83 -9.14 6.99 18.61
C ASP A 83 -7.95 6.95 17.62
N TYR A 84 -8.03 7.75 16.55
CA TYR A 84 -7.00 7.87 15.50
C TYR A 84 -6.58 6.51 14.92
N ASP A 85 -7.54 5.61 14.67
CA ASP A 85 -7.26 4.29 14.11
C ASP A 85 -6.71 4.41 12.68
N ILE A 86 -5.42 4.07 12.53
CA ILE A 86 -4.68 4.15 11.27
C ILE A 86 -5.33 3.27 10.20
N LYS A 87 -5.89 2.11 10.56
CA LYS A 87 -6.55 1.23 9.59
C LYS A 87 -7.80 1.87 9.03
N MET A 88 -8.66 2.43 9.90
CA MET A 88 -9.88 3.11 9.46
C MET A 88 -9.57 4.35 8.61
N ILE A 89 -8.53 5.09 8.97
CA ILE A 89 -8.07 6.25 8.19
C ILE A 89 -7.58 5.79 6.81
N ARG A 90 -6.76 4.73 6.74
CA ARG A 90 -6.28 4.16 5.46
C ARG A 90 -7.44 3.68 4.58
N GLU A 91 -8.43 3.02 5.18
CA GLU A 91 -9.63 2.54 4.48
C GLU A 91 -10.51 3.69 3.97
N SER A 92 -10.52 4.83 4.67
CA SER A 92 -11.22 6.04 4.22
C SER A 92 -10.52 6.75 3.05
N LEU A 93 -9.25 6.41 2.78
CA LEU A 93 -8.42 6.98 1.72
C LEU A 93 -8.24 6.04 0.51
N ALA A 94 -8.70 4.79 0.62
CA ALA A 94 -8.66 3.78 -0.44
C ALA A 94 -9.79 3.96 -1.44
#